data_AF-K5XKT9-F1
#
_entry.id   AF-K5XKT9-F1
#
_cell.length_a   1.000
_cell.length_b   1.000
_cell.length_c   1.000
_cell.angle_alpha   90.00
_cell.angle_beta   90.00
_cell.angle_gamma   90.00
#
_symmetry.space_group_name_H-M   'P 1'
#
loop_
_entity.id
_entity.type
_entity.pdbx_description
1 polymer ?
#
loop_
_entity_poly.entity_id
_entity_poly.type
_entity_poly.pdbx_seq_one_letter_code
_entity_poly.pdbx_strand_id
1 'polypeptide(L)' 'RAFMCPLYSCGRLFKRMEHLKRHVRTHTMERPFGCPVCQRRFSRRDNLNQHLKTH' A
#
# COMPACT_ATOMS: atom_id res chain seq x y z
N ARG A 1 9.82 8.52 18.41
CA ARG A 1 10.06 9.37 17.21
C ARG A 1 9.01 9.03 16.16
N ALA A 2 8.32 10.02 15.59
CA ALA A 2 7.36 9.80 14.51
C ALA A 2 8.06 9.76 13.14
N PHE A 3 7.44 9.10 12.16
CA PHE A 3 7.90 9.02 10.78
C PHE A 3 6.99 9.90 9.91
N MET A 4 7.56 10.93 9.30
CA MET A 4 6.83 11.85 8.42
C MET A 4 6.79 11.33 6.98
N CYS A 5 5.67 11.55 6.30
CA CYS A 5 5.57 11.34 4.86
C CYS A 5 6.57 12.23 4.12
N PRO A 6 7.38 11.69 3.19
CA PRO A 6 8.35 12.49 2.44
C PRO A 6 7.71 13.47 1.45
N LEU A 7 6.41 13.30 1.14
CA LEU A 7 5.69 14.21 0.27
C LEU A 7 5.24 15.45 1.07
N TYR A 8 5.80 16.61 0.73
CA TYR A 8 5.55 17.87 1.44
C TYR A 8 4.06 18.23 1.51
N SER A 9 3.31 17.99 0.42
CA SER A 9 1.86 18.23 0.35
C SER A 9 1.01 17.28 1.19
N CYS A 10 1.56 16.17 1.68
CA CYS A 10 0.81 15.18 2.45
C CYS A 10 0.79 15.49 3.96
N GLY A 11 1.93 15.92 4.52
CA GLY A 11 2.07 16.28 5.94
C GLY A 11 1.78 15.17 6.97
N ARG A 12 1.49 13.93 6.55
CA ARG A 12 1.09 12.84 7.45
C ARG A 12 2.26 12.31 8.29
N LEU A 13 1.94 11.98 9.54
CA LEU A 13 2.87 11.41 10.51
C LEU A 13 2.40 10.00 10.93
N PHE A 14 3.36 9.10 11.09
CA PHE A 14 3.12 7.71 11.47
C PHE A 14 3.95 7.33 12.69
N LYS A 15 3.37 6.54 13.59
CA LYS A 15 4.09 6.01 14.76
C LYS A 15 5.05 4.87 14.38
N ARG A 16 4.82 4.19 13.25
CA ARG A 16 5.61 3.04 12.78
C ARG A 16 6.03 3.21 11.32
N MET A 17 7.27 2.81 11.02
CA MET A 17 7.84 2.90 9.67
C MET A 17 7.07 2.05 8.65
N GLU A 18 6.59 0.87 9.04
CA GLU A 18 5.77 0.00 8.18
C GLU A 18 4.49 0.69 7.67
N HIS A 19 3.85 1.49 8.52
CA HIS A 19 2.67 2.26 8.17
C HIS A 19 3.00 3.40 7.21
N LEU A 20 4.12 4.08 7.43
CA LEU A 20 4.63 5.09 6.49
C LEU A 20 4.93 4.46 5.12
N LYS A 21 5.67 3.34 5.08
CA LYS A 21 6.00 2.65 3.82
C LYS A 21 4.75 2.23 3.06
N ARG A 22 3.73 1.70 3.75
CA ARG A 22 2.43 1.38 3.16
C ARG A 22 1.72 2.63 2.62
N HIS A 23 1.75 3.72 3.38
CA HIS A 23 1.13 4.98 2.98
C HIS A 23 1.79 5.57 1.73
N VAL A 24 3.12 5.56 1.61
CA VAL A 24 3.81 6.14 0.44
C VAL A 24 3.37 5.50 -0.88
N ARG A 25 2.99 4.21 -0.87
CA ARG A 25 2.44 3.52 -2.05
C ARG A 25 1.13 4.12 -2.55
N THR A 26 0.40 4.88 -1.74
CA THR A 26 -0.81 5.58 -2.18
C THR A 26 -0.49 6.77 -3.07
N HIS A 27 0.72 7.33 -2.96
CA HIS A 27 1.18 8.42 -3.80
C HIS A 27 1.73 7.91 -5.13
N THR A 28 2.48 6.80 -5.12
CA THR A 28 3.09 6.24 -6.32
C THR A 28 2.13 5.41 -7.18
N MET A 29 0.92 5.16 -6.69
CA MET A 29 -0.06 4.23 -7.28
C MET A 29 0.52 2.83 -7.55
N GLU A 30 1.62 2.47 -6.91
CA GLU A 30 2.25 1.18 -7.11
C GLU A 30 1.36 0.05 -6.60
N ARG A 31 1.08 -0.89 -7.51
CA ARG A 31 0.31 -2.09 -7.23
C ARG A 31 1.15 -3.33 -7.59
N PRO A 32 2.15 -3.66 -6.75
CA PRO A 32 3.10 -4.74 -7.06
C PRO A 32 2.48 -6.14 -6.99
N PHE A 33 1.29 -6.27 -6.41
CA PHE A 33 0.64 -7.58 -6.22
C PHE A 33 -0.43 -7.79 -7.29
N GLY A 34 -0.14 -8.62 -8.29
CA GLY A 34 -1.09 -9.03 -9.32
C GLY A 34 -1.86 -10.29 -8.91
N CYS A 35 -3.15 -10.34 -9.21
CA CYS A 35 -3.93 -11.56 -9.16
C CYS A 35 -3.51 -12.48 -10.32
N PRO A 36 -3.07 -13.72 -10.07
CA PRO A 36 -2.69 -14.64 -11.14
C PRO A 36 -3.88 -15.09 -12.01
N VAL A 37 -5.12 -15.00 -11.50
CA VAL A 37 -6.33 -15.44 -12.20
C VAL A 37 -6.87 -14.35 -13.13
N CYS A 38 -7.13 -13.15 -12.60
CA CYS A 38 -7.78 -12.06 -13.36
C CYS A 38 -6.88 -10.84 -13.62
N GLN A 39 -5.58 -10.92 -13.30
CA GLN A 39 -4.58 -9.85 -13.51
C GLN A 39 -4.86 -8.52 -12.77
N ARG A 40 -5.91 -8.47 -11.93
CA ARG A 40 -6.21 -7.31 -11.10
C ARG A 40 -5.06 -7.04 -10.13
N ARG A 41 -4.60 -5.79 -10.05
CA ARG A 41 -3.47 -5.38 -9.23
C ARG A 41 -3.89 -4.72 -7.91
N PHE A 42 -3.14 -5.00 -6.85
CA PHE A 42 -3.34 -4.52 -5.49
C PHE A 42 -2.08 -3.86 -4.94
N SER A 43 -2.23 -2.81 -4.13
CA SER A 43 -1.13 -2.13 -3.43
C SER A 43 -0.66 -2.87 -2.17
N ARG A 44 -1.45 -3.87 -1.74
CA ARG A 44 -1.30 -4.61 -0.49
C ARG A 44 -1.50 -6.11 -0.70
N ARG A 45 -0.64 -6.92 -0.07
CA ARG A 45 -0.71 -8.39 -0.12
C ARG A 45 -1.95 -8.93 0.57
N ASP A 46 -2.34 -8.36 1.70
CA ASP A 46 -3.55 -8.77 2.42
C ASP A 46 -4.82 -8.53 1.60
N ASN A 47 -4.87 -7.42 0.84
CA ASN A 47 -5.97 -7.17 -0.10
C ASN A 47 -5.99 -8.18 -1.24
N LEU A 48 -4.83 -8.53 -1.81
CA LEU A 48 -4.74 -9.61 -2.81
C LEU A 48 -5.24 -10.94 -2.22
N ASN A 49 -4.77 -11.33 -1.04
CA ASN A 49 -5.16 -12.58 -0.39
C ASN A 49 -6.67 -12.63 -0.13
N GLN A 50 -7.28 -11.53 0.30
CA GLN A 50 -8.73 -11.45 0.47
C GLN A 50 -9.47 -11.55 -0.86
N HIS A 51 -8.95 -10.92 -1.91
CA HIS A 51 -9.50 -11.03 -3.25
C HIS A 51 -9.36 -12.44 -3.84
N LEU A 52 -8.27 -13.16 -3.56
CA LEU A 52 -8.11 -14.54 -4.02
C LEU A 52 -9.21 -15.48 -3.49
N LYS A 53 -9.84 -15.15 -2.36
CA LYS A 53 -10.98 -15.90 -1.82
C LYS A 53 -12.31 -15.64 -2.55
N THR A 54 -12.36 -14.62 -3.41
CA THR A 54 -13.56 -14.30 -4.21
C THR A 54 -13.52 -14.93 -5.59
N HIS A 55 -12.43 -15.61 -5.94
CA HIS A 55 -12.37 -16.54 -7.05
C HIS A 55 -12.90 -17.89 -6.59
#